data_AF-A0AAU8P4D1-F1
#
_entry.id   AF-A0AAU8P4D1-F1
#
_cell.length_a   1.000
_cell.length_b   1.000
_cell.length_c   1.000
_cell.angle_alpha   90.00
_cell.angle_beta   90.00
_cell.angle_gamma   90.00
#
_symmetry.space_group_name_H-M   'P 1'
#
loop_
_entity.id
_entity.type
_entity.pdbx_description
1 polymer ?
#
loop_
_entity_poly.entity_id
_entity_poly.type
_entity_poly.pdbx_seq_one_letter_code
_entity_poly.pdbx_strand_id
1 'polypeptide(L)'
;MTKDGFVFLVMGFTGKKAAAFKEAYIAEFNRMEAQLLQKTTSRNLKALPDKLTPEQQSAIKELVKSRVEAIAQDKRAKAAITMWSALKSHFGVTYKDIHQNQFIEALSLAARIPLEGEYLSKAPAAAVDQNRYNFPAETADPHDRKFGNAWITPRVILDERNRAPELELLEVLERDGYDVTGAKIRIHAMYYIAKQLIEMQKELSTASRYMSAVVNDG
;
A
#
# COMPACT_ATOMS: atom_id res chain seq x y z
N MET A 1 -32.71 16.05 -12.18
CA MET A 1 -32.92 15.04 -13.24
C MET A 1 -33.34 13.74 -12.55
N THR A 2 -34.46 13.12 -12.94
CA THR A 2 -34.98 11.89 -12.31
C THR A 2 -34.40 10.63 -12.97
N LYS A 3 -34.38 9.48 -12.27
CA LYS A 3 -33.95 8.17 -12.81
C LYS A 3 -34.69 7.86 -14.11
N ASP A 4 -36.01 8.00 -14.08
CA ASP A 4 -36.89 7.75 -15.21
C ASP A 4 -36.63 8.71 -16.38
N GLY A 5 -36.37 10.00 -16.09
CA GLY A 5 -36.04 11.00 -17.11
C GLY A 5 -34.68 10.75 -17.79
N PHE A 6 -33.70 10.23 -17.04
CA PHE A 6 -32.41 9.80 -17.59
C PHE A 6 -32.55 8.57 -18.47
N VAL A 7 -33.26 7.54 -18.00
CA VAL A 7 -33.52 6.30 -18.75
C VAL A 7 -34.28 6.60 -20.04
N PHE A 8 -35.28 7.48 -19.99
CA PHE A 8 -36.04 7.91 -21.16
C PHE A 8 -35.16 8.57 -22.24
N LEU A 9 -34.17 9.38 -21.83
CA LEU A 9 -33.24 10.07 -22.72
C LEU A 9 -32.24 9.11 -23.37
N VAL A 10 -31.68 8.16 -22.61
CA VAL A 10 -30.63 7.23 -23.07
C VAL A 10 -31.14 6.19 -24.08
N MET A 11 -32.45 5.88 -24.09
CA MET A 11 -33.03 4.86 -24.97
C MET A 11 -32.90 5.12 -26.48
N GLY A 12 -32.45 6.30 -26.93
CA GLY A 12 -31.94 6.51 -28.30
C GLY A 12 -32.97 6.59 -29.45
N PHE A 13 -34.23 6.21 -29.24
CA PHE A 13 -35.30 6.30 -30.26
C PHE A 13 -36.32 7.41 -29.95
N THR A 14 -36.80 8.13 -30.96
CA THR A 14 -37.67 9.34 -30.82
C THR A 14 -39.00 9.20 -31.56
N GLY A 15 -40.09 9.79 -31.04
CA GLY A 15 -41.42 9.81 -31.67
C GLY A 15 -42.57 9.51 -30.68
N LYS A 16 -43.83 9.74 -31.10
CA LYS A 16 -45.01 9.57 -30.20
C LYS A 16 -45.22 8.13 -29.72
N LYS A 17 -45.09 7.15 -30.63
CA LYS A 17 -45.19 5.71 -30.28
C LYS A 17 -44.00 5.24 -29.44
N ALA A 18 -42.82 5.79 -29.74
CA ALA A 18 -41.59 5.58 -29.00
C ALA A 18 -41.72 6.06 -27.54
N ALA A 19 -42.23 7.28 -27.32
CA ALA A 19 -42.44 7.83 -25.99
C ALA A 19 -43.36 6.95 -25.13
N ALA A 20 -44.50 6.54 -25.69
CA ALA A 20 -45.45 5.65 -25.00
C ALA A 20 -44.82 4.31 -24.60
N PHE A 21 -43.99 3.73 -25.47
CA PHE A 21 -43.26 2.50 -25.15
C PHE A 21 -42.25 2.68 -24.02
N LYS A 22 -41.49 3.79 -24.01
CA LYS A 22 -40.51 4.10 -22.97
C LYS A 22 -41.17 4.27 -21.61
N GLU A 23 -42.29 5.00 -21.56
CA GLU A 23 -43.07 5.19 -20.32
C GLU A 23 -43.58 3.85 -19.79
N ALA A 24 -44.14 3.00 -20.66
CA ALA A 24 -44.60 1.66 -20.28
C ALA A 24 -43.46 0.77 -19.76
N TYR A 25 -42.30 0.80 -20.43
CA TYR A 25 -41.13 0.03 -20.01
C TYR A 25 -40.60 0.49 -18.64
N ILE A 26 -40.49 1.80 -18.42
CA ILE A 26 -40.04 2.37 -17.15
C ILE A 26 -41.02 2.02 -16.03
N ALA A 27 -42.32 2.10 -16.29
CA ALA A 27 -43.35 1.76 -15.31
C ALA A 27 -43.27 0.27 -14.89
N GLU A 28 -43.12 -0.64 -15.84
CA GLU A 28 -43.01 -2.08 -15.55
C GLU A 28 -41.69 -2.41 -14.82
N PHE A 29 -40.60 -1.74 -15.17
CA PHE A 29 -39.32 -1.87 -14.48
C PHE A 29 -39.42 -1.42 -13.01
N ASN A 30 -40.02 -0.25 -12.76
CA ASN A 30 -40.22 0.26 -11.41
C ASN A 30 -41.16 -0.66 -10.59
N ARG A 31 -42.15 -1.29 -11.24
CA ARG A 31 -43.00 -2.31 -10.61
C ARG A 31 -42.19 -3.53 -10.18
N MET A 32 -41.31 -4.05 -11.03
CA MET A 32 -40.44 -5.19 -10.71
C MET A 32 -39.44 -4.86 -9.60
N GLU A 33 -38.83 -3.67 -9.64
CA GLU A 33 -37.91 -3.18 -8.61
C GLU A 33 -38.59 -3.14 -7.23
N ALA A 34 -39.81 -2.59 -7.15
CA ALA A 34 -40.59 -2.55 -5.92
C ALA A 34 -40.91 -3.94 -5.35
N GLN A 35 -41.24 -4.91 -6.22
CA GLN A 35 -41.49 -6.29 -5.80
C GLN A 35 -40.23 -6.98 -5.26
N LEU A 36 -39.07 -6.72 -5.88
CA LEU A 36 -37.80 -7.25 -5.40
C LEU A 36 -37.41 -6.65 -4.04
N LEU A 37 -37.58 -5.34 -3.87
CA LEU A 37 -37.36 -4.65 -2.59
C LEU A 37 -38.25 -5.18 -1.47
N GLN A 38 -39.54 -5.43 -1.74
CA GLN A 38 -40.44 -6.04 -0.74
C GLN A 38 -40.02 -7.47 -0.40
N LYS A 39 -39.57 -8.26 -1.38
CA LYS A 39 -39.12 -9.65 -1.18
C LYS A 39 -37.79 -9.75 -0.44
N THR A 40 -36.88 -8.78 -0.59
CA THR A 40 -35.64 -8.69 0.18
C THR A 40 -35.91 -8.27 1.62
N THR A 41 -36.81 -7.29 1.82
CA THR A 41 -37.20 -6.82 3.15
C THR A 41 -37.97 -7.89 3.92
N SER A 42 -38.88 -8.62 3.28
CA SER A 42 -39.68 -9.69 3.91
C SER A 42 -38.88 -10.96 4.24
N ARG A 43 -37.78 -11.24 3.51
CA ARG A 43 -36.84 -12.31 3.86
C ARG A 43 -35.94 -11.96 5.03
N ASN A 44 -35.69 -10.67 5.28
CA ASN A 44 -34.94 -10.21 6.45
C ASN A 44 -35.82 -10.13 7.71
N LEU A 45 -37.10 -9.75 7.60
CA LEU A 45 -37.92 -9.42 8.77
C LEU A 45 -38.51 -10.60 9.58
N LYS A 46 -38.31 -11.87 9.19
CA LYS A 46 -38.92 -13.01 9.91
C LYS A 46 -38.08 -13.63 11.04
N ALA A 47 -36.86 -13.14 11.32
CA ALA A 47 -36.09 -13.55 12.50
C ALA A 47 -34.87 -12.64 12.78
N LEU A 48 -35.06 -11.35 13.06
CA LEU A 48 -33.99 -10.59 13.73
C LEU A 48 -34.38 -10.37 15.19
N PRO A 49 -33.70 -11.00 16.15
CA PRO A 49 -33.83 -10.61 17.55
C PRO A 49 -33.39 -9.16 17.70
N ASP A 50 -34.14 -8.39 18.49
CA ASP A 50 -33.91 -6.97 18.86
C ASP A 50 -32.51 -6.71 19.48
N LYS A 51 -31.77 -7.77 19.80
CA LYS A 51 -30.48 -7.77 20.48
C LYS A 51 -29.48 -8.63 19.72
N LEU A 52 -28.21 -8.28 19.84
CA LEU A 52 -27.09 -9.09 19.35
C LEU A 52 -27.25 -10.57 19.70
N THR A 53 -27.13 -11.47 18.71
CA THR A 53 -27.17 -12.91 18.96
C THR A 53 -25.95 -13.35 19.80
N PRO A 54 -26.02 -14.47 20.53
CA PRO A 54 -24.90 -14.98 21.32
C PRO A 54 -23.59 -15.14 20.53
N GLU A 55 -23.70 -15.48 19.24
CA GLU A 55 -22.59 -15.63 18.30
C GLU A 55 -21.95 -14.27 18.00
N GLN A 56 -22.75 -13.23 17.78
CA GLN A 56 -22.27 -11.87 17.55
C GLN A 56 -21.60 -11.28 18.78
N GLN A 57 -22.15 -11.54 19.97
CA GLN A 57 -21.51 -11.14 21.23
C GLN A 57 -20.15 -11.83 21.42
N SER A 58 -20.04 -13.08 21.00
CA SER A 58 -18.80 -13.84 21.03
C SER A 58 -17.78 -13.28 20.04
N ALA A 59 -18.21 -12.88 18.84
CA ALA A 59 -17.34 -12.24 17.85
C ALA A 59 -16.74 -10.91 18.36
N ILE A 60 -17.54 -10.05 19.01
CA ILE A 60 -17.01 -8.81 19.62
C ILE A 60 -16.02 -9.14 20.74
N LYS A 61 -16.34 -10.09 21.61
CA LYS A 61 -15.43 -10.53 22.68
C LYS A 61 -14.12 -11.08 22.12
N GLU A 62 -14.19 -11.91 21.09
CA GLU A 62 -13.03 -12.53 20.46
C GLU A 62 -12.15 -11.48 19.77
N LEU A 63 -12.74 -10.51 19.08
CA LEU A 63 -12.01 -9.38 18.51
C LEU A 63 -11.29 -8.58 19.60
N VAL A 64 -11.99 -8.22 20.68
CA VAL A 64 -11.39 -7.50 21.81
C VAL A 64 -10.28 -8.34 22.44
N LYS A 65 -10.50 -9.64 22.67
CA LYS A 65 -9.51 -10.56 23.23
C LYS A 65 -8.26 -10.65 22.35
N SER A 66 -8.43 -10.87 21.04
CA SER A 66 -7.33 -10.94 20.06
C SER A 66 -6.50 -9.65 20.08
N ARG A 67 -7.15 -8.48 20.11
CA ARG A 67 -6.46 -7.18 20.21
C ARG A 67 -5.73 -6.99 21.54
N VAL A 68 -6.29 -7.46 22.67
CA VAL A 68 -5.61 -7.42 23.97
C VAL A 68 -4.42 -8.39 24.01
N GLU A 69 -4.55 -9.59 23.48
CA GLU A 69 -3.49 -10.60 23.48
C GLU A 69 -2.31 -10.21 22.59
N ALA A 70 -2.55 -9.45 21.52
CA ALA A 70 -1.50 -8.85 20.69
C ALA A 70 -0.64 -7.80 21.42
N ILE A 71 -1.08 -7.30 22.58
CA ILE A 71 -0.37 -6.32 23.40
C ILE A 71 0.43 -7.04 24.49
N ALA A 72 1.58 -6.47 24.88
CA ALA A 72 2.42 -6.99 25.96
C ALA A 72 1.66 -7.09 27.29
N GLN A 73 1.96 -8.15 28.08
CA GLN A 73 1.21 -8.57 29.27
C GLN A 73 1.01 -7.45 30.30
N ASP A 74 1.96 -6.54 30.43
CA ASP A 74 1.97 -5.38 31.33
C ASP A 74 0.89 -4.33 31.00
N LYS A 75 0.44 -4.25 29.74
CA LYS A 75 -0.53 -3.24 29.26
C LYS A 75 -1.89 -3.82 28.88
N ARG A 76 -2.06 -5.14 28.93
CA ARG A 76 -3.31 -5.83 28.56
C ARG A 76 -4.53 -5.35 29.34
N ALA A 77 -4.39 -5.16 30.65
CA ALA A 77 -5.49 -4.68 31.48
C ALA A 77 -5.94 -3.26 31.10
N LYS A 78 -5.00 -2.35 30.86
CA LYS A 78 -5.29 -0.98 30.43
C LYS A 78 -5.96 -0.96 29.04
N ALA A 79 -5.45 -1.76 28.10
CA ALA A 79 -6.02 -1.87 26.76
C ALA A 79 -7.45 -2.44 26.75
N ALA A 80 -7.72 -3.49 27.54
CA ALA A 80 -9.05 -4.04 27.70
C ALA A 80 -10.03 -2.99 28.26
N ILE A 81 -9.61 -2.24 29.29
CA ILE A 81 -10.42 -1.17 29.90
C ILE A 81 -10.75 -0.09 28.86
N THR A 82 -9.76 0.37 28.08
CA THR A 82 -9.97 1.38 27.03
C THR A 82 -10.96 0.89 25.97
N MET A 83 -10.85 -0.36 25.51
CA MET A 83 -11.78 -0.91 24.51
C MET A 83 -13.21 -1.03 25.03
N TRP A 84 -13.40 -1.62 26.22
CA TRP A 84 -14.74 -1.78 26.78
C TRP A 84 -15.37 -0.43 27.17
N SER A 85 -14.56 0.53 27.64
CA SER A 85 -15.01 1.88 27.95
C SER A 85 -15.41 2.65 26.69
N ALA A 86 -14.63 2.58 25.61
CA ALA A 86 -14.95 3.24 24.34
C ALA A 86 -16.20 2.63 23.67
N LEU A 87 -16.33 1.30 23.71
CA LEU A 87 -17.53 0.62 23.19
C LEU A 87 -18.78 1.05 23.97
N LYS A 88 -18.70 1.07 25.30
CA LYS A 88 -19.80 1.54 26.15
C LYS A 88 -20.10 3.03 25.95
N SER A 89 -19.08 3.86 25.75
CA SER A 89 -19.25 5.31 25.54
C SER A 89 -19.89 5.63 24.18
N HIS A 90 -19.61 4.86 23.14
CA HIS A 90 -20.14 5.11 21.80
C HIS A 90 -21.59 4.66 21.65
N PHE A 91 -21.95 3.52 22.23
CA PHE A 91 -23.32 2.98 22.12
C PHE A 91 -24.23 3.39 23.28
N GLY A 92 -23.68 3.96 24.36
CA GLY A 92 -24.44 4.31 25.58
C GLY A 92 -24.97 3.11 26.37
N VAL A 93 -24.93 1.91 25.78
CA VAL A 93 -25.36 0.63 26.34
C VAL A 93 -24.18 -0.31 26.46
N THR A 94 -24.34 -1.34 27.28
CA THR A 94 -23.36 -2.43 27.36
C THR A 94 -23.35 -3.25 26.06
N TYR A 95 -22.24 -3.90 25.76
CA TYR A 95 -22.05 -4.69 24.53
C TYR A 95 -23.08 -5.82 24.33
N LYS A 96 -23.78 -6.23 25.41
CA LYS A 96 -24.86 -7.23 25.38
C LYS A 96 -26.19 -6.69 24.88
N ASP A 97 -26.39 -5.38 24.97
CA ASP A 97 -27.63 -4.69 24.61
C ASP A 97 -27.48 -3.87 23.32
N ILE A 98 -26.35 -4.03 22.62
CA ILE A 98 -26.16 -3.44 21.28
C ILE A 98 -27.13 -4.12 20.31
N HIS A 99 -27.81 -3.31 19.49
CA HIS A 99 -28.74 -3.79 18.49
C HIS A 99 -27.99 -4.49 17.34
N GLN A 100 -28.57 -5.54 16.75
CA GLN A 100 -27.92 -6.32 15.69
C GLN A 100 -27.44 -5.48 14.50
N ASN A 101 -28.20 -4.43 14.13
CA ASN A 101 -27.83 -3.49 13.07
C ASN A 101 -26.56 -2.67 13.38
N GLN A 102 -26.20 -2.54 14.65
CA GLN A 102 -24.99 -1.84 15.10
C GLN A 102 -23.81 -2.79 15.31
N PHE A 103 -23.97 -4.09 14.99
CA PHE A 103 -22.90 -5.08 15.13
C PHE A 103 -21.66 -4.74 14.28
N ILE A 104 -21.85 -4.35 13.02
CA ILE A 104 -20.75 -4.00 12.11
C ILE A 104 -20.04 -2.73 12.57
N GLU A 105 -20.81 -1.75 13.07
CA GLU A 105 -20.28 -0.52 13.64
C GLU A 105 -19.50 -0.80 14.93
N ALA A 106 -19.99 -1.69 15.78
CA ALA A 106 -19.32 -2.12 17.00
C ALA A 106 -17.98 -2.83 16.70
N LEU A 107 -17.94 -3.69 15.68
CA LEU A 107 -16.69 -4.31 15.21
C LEU A 107 -15.73 -3.28 14.63
N SER A 108 -16.23 -2.36 13.79
CA SER A 108 -15.40 -1.31 13.18
C SER A 108 -14.81 -0.38 14.24
N LEU A 109 -15.59 0.02 15.24
CA LEU A 109 -15.12 0.81 16.37
C LEU A 109 -14.10 0.03 17.19
N ALA A 110 -14.41 -1.23 17.55
CA ALA A 110 -13.49 -2.10 18.28
C ALA A 110 -12.17 -2.33 17.55
N ALA A 111 -12.16 -2.30 16.21
CA ALA A 111 -10.97 -2.42 15.37
C ALA A 111 -10.20 -1.10 15.17
N ARG A 112 -10.85 0.06 15.38
CA ARG A 112 -10.27 1.39 15.13
C ARG A 112 -9.79 2.10 16.39
N ILE A 113 -10.22 1.66 17.57
CA ILE A 113 -9.77 2.27 18.84
C ILE A 113 -8.25 2.17 18.91
N PRO A 114 -7.53 3.29 18.98
CA PRO A 114 -6.09 3.29 19.15
C PRO A 114 -5.77 2.87 20.58
N LEU A 115 -5.33 1.63 20.76
CA LEU A 115 -4.85 1.15 22.06
C LEU A 115 -3.42 1.62 22.28
N GLU A 116 -3.12 2.08 23.49
CA GLU A 116 -1.74 2.27 23.90
C GLU A 116 -1.02 0.93 23.93
N GLY A 117 -0.20 0.67 22.90
CA GLY A 117 0.45 -0.63 22.68
C GLY A 117 -0.11 -1.42 21.50
N GLU A 118 -1.05 -0.88 20.72
CA GLU A 118 -1.24 -1.31 19.33
C GLU A 118 0.04 -1.05 18.56
N TYR A 119 0.92 -2.03 18.63
CA TYR A 119 1.86 -2.29 17.57
C TYR A 119 1.01 -2.51 16.31
N LEU A 120 0.77 -1.42 15.56
CA LEU A 120 0.98 -1.51 14.13
C LEU A 120 2.23 -2.35 13.97
N SER A 121 2.16 -3.44 13.23
CA SER A 121 3.33 -4.07 12.64
C SER A 121 3.97 -3.09 11.64
N LYS A 122 4.35 -1.89 12.09
CA LYS A 122 5.65 -1.37 11.71
C LYS A 122 6.58 -2.36 12.40
N ALA A 123 7.23 -3.22 11.60
CA ALA A 123 8.41 -3.96 12.04
C ALA A 123 9.15 -3.10 13.06
N PRO A 124 9.57 -3.65 14.21
CA PRO A 124 10.02 -2.85 15.33
C PRO A 124 10.89 -1.75 14.75
N ALA A 125 10.50 -0.49 14.98
CA ALA A 125 11.49 0.55 14.97
C ALA A 125 12.40 0.21 16.16
N ALA A 126 13.19 -0.86 16.00
CA ALA A 126 14.53 -0.97 16.53
C ALA A 126 15.04 0.44 16.37
N ALA A 127 15.26 1.12 17.49
CA ALA A 127 15.75 2.49 17.53
C ALA A 127 16.65 2.64 16.31
N VAL A 128 16.14 3.35 15.28
CA VAL A 128 16.83 3.36 13.99
C VAL A 128 18.05 4.15 14.34
N ASP A 129 19.14 3.43 14.61
CA ASP A 129 20.41 4.00 14.88
C ASP A 129 20.67 4.84 13.64
N GLN A 130 20.49 6.15 13.77
CA GLN A 130 20.52 7.07 12.64
C GLN A 130 21.90 7.01 11.97
N ASN A 131 22.91 6.48 12.68
CA ASN A 131 24.23 6.19 12.17
C ASN A 131 24.34 4.87 11.39
N ARG A 132 23.44 3.90 11.57
CA ARG A 132 23.50 2.57 10.91
C ARG A 132 23.35 2.64 9.40
N TYR A 133 22.52 3.57 8.91
CA TYR A 133 22.31 3.83 7.48
C TYR A 133 22.77 5.24 7.08
N ASN A 134 23.88 5.70 7.65
CA ASN A 134 24.40 7.04 7.38
C ASN A 134 25.38 7.02 6.20
N PHE A 135 24.87 7.27 4.99
CA PHE A 135 25.63 7.40 3.75
C PHE A 135 25.41 8.79 3.13
N PRO A 136 26.03 9.85 3.67
CA PRO A 136 25.85 11.21 3.16
C PRO A 136 26.61 11.42 1.84
N ALA A 137 26.39 12.54 1.15
CA ALA A 137 26.90 12.76 -0.22
C ALA A 137 28.44 12.65 -0.32
N GLU A 138 29.15 12.95 0.75
CA GLU A 138 30.62 12.85 0.88
C GLU A 138 31.11 11.39 0.76
N THR A 139 30.25 10.40 1.04
CA THR A 139 30.61 8.98 0.84
C THR A 139 30.74 8.59 -0.63
N ALA A 140 30.18 9.40 -1.53
CA ALA A 140 30.31 9.24 -2.97
C ALA A 140 31.44 10.11 -3.56
N ASP A 141 32.23 10.81 -2.73
CA ASP A 141 33.38 11.58 -3.20
C ASP A 141 34.46 10.65 -3.78
N PRO A 142 34.88 10.86 -5.03
CA PRO A 142 36.03 10.16 -5.58
C PRO A 142 37.32 10.46 -4.79
N HIS A 143 38.24 9.49 -4.73
CA HIS A 143 39.51 9.64 -4.03
C HIS A 143 40.41 10.71 -4.66
N ASP A 144 40.23 11.00 -5.95
CA ASP A 144 41.04 11.93 -6.75
C ASP A 144 40.44 13.35 -6.84
N ARG A 145 39.19 13.57 -6.39
CA ARG A 145 38.49 14.87 -6.47
C ARG A 145 37.24 14.92 -5.60
N LYS A 146 36.88 16.11 -5.08
CA LYS A 146 35.61 16.32 -4.35
C LYS A 146 34.45 16.63 -5.32
N PHE A 147 33.29 16.03 -5.08
CA PHE A 147 32.11 15.94 -5.95
C PHE A 147 31.48 17.30 -6.35
N GLY A 148 31.90 18.40 -5.72
CA GLY A 148 31.26 19.71 -5.74
C GLY A 148 30.93 20.36 -7.10
N ASN A 149 31.32 19.80 -8.26
CA ASN A 149 30.89 20.23 -9.60
C ASN A 149 31.13 19.17 -10.72
N ALA A 150 31.28 17.87 -10.41
CA ALA A 150 31.76 16.90 -11.40
C ALA A 150 30.80 15.73 -11.66
N TRP A 151 30.62 15.39 -12.94
CA TRP A 151 29.91 14.18 -13.36
C TRP A 151 30.75 12.94 -12.99
N ILE A 152 30.14 11.95 -12.37
CA ILE A 152 30.75 10.63 -12.17
C ILE A 152 30.86 9.95 -13.53
N THR A 153 32.10 9.59 -13.92
CA THR A 153 32.36 8.89 -15.17
C THR A 153 32.46 7.38 -14.93
N PRO A 154 32.24 6.54 -15.95
CA PRO A 154 32.42 5.09 -15.84
C PRO A 154 33.77 4.66 -15.26
N ARG A 155 34.85 5.41 -15.54
CA ARG A 155 36.17 5.16 -14.97
C ARG A 155 36.22 5.36 -13.47
N VAL A 156 35.53 6.38 -12.97
CA VAL A 156 35.49 6.72 -11.54
C VAL A 156 34.65 5.69 -10.77
N ILE A 157 33.55 5.19 -11.36
CA ILE A 157 32.71 4.15 -10.72
C ILE A 157 33.47 2.83 -10.56
N LEU A 158 34.32 2.50 -11.54
CA LEU A 158 35.04 1.22 -11.57
C LEU A 158 36.39 1.24 -10.86
N ASP A 159 36.78 2.37 -10.28
CA ASP A 159 38.02 2.49 -9.53
C ASP A 159 37.83 1.91 -8.12
N GLU A 160 38.56 0.84 -7.80
CA GLU A 160 38.52 0.15 -6.51
C GLU A 160 38.93 1.03 -5.32
N ARG A 161 39.59 2.17 -5.58
CA ARG A 161 39.97 3.15 -4.54
C ARG A 161 38.81 4.02 -4.11
N ASN A 162 37.76 4.11 -4.93
CA ASN A 162 36.57 4.88 -4.61
C ASN A 162 35.59 4.00 -3.82
N ARG A 163 34.96 4.57 -2.80
CA ARG A 163 33.89 3.86 -2.10
C ARG A 163 32.67 3.71 -3.00
N ALA A 164 31.98 2.58 -2.83
CA ALA A 164 30.71 2.28 -3.49
C ALA A 164 29.59 2.30 -2.43
N PRO A 165 29.12 3.49 -2.00
CA PRO A 165 28.14 3.60 -0.93
C PRO A 165 26.85 2.84 -1.22
N GLU A 166 26.47 2.69 -2.49
CA GLU A 166 25.32 1.89 -2.90
C GLU A 166 25.49 0.40 -2.61
N LEU A 167 26.69 -0.16 -2.76
CA LEU A 167 26.96 -1.57 -2.45
C LEU A 167 27.07 -1.78 -0.94
N GLU A 168 27.77 -0.87 -0.25
CA GLU A 168 27.91 -0.90 1.21
C GLU A 168 26.54 -0.81 1.92
N LEU A 169 25.63 0.04 1.42
CA LEU A 169 24.26 0.11 1.93
C LEU A 169 23.53 -1.22 1.76
N LEU A 170 23.65 -1.87 0.60
CA LEU A 170 23.01 -3.17 0.37
C LEU A 170 23.63 -4.26 1.27
N GLU A 171 24.93 -4.23 1.54
CA GLU A 171 25.57 -5.14 2.48
C GLU A 171 25.06 -4.95 3.91
N VAL A 172 24.88 -3.72 4.36
CA VAL A 172 24.29 -3.43 5.68
C VAL A 172 22.85 -3.95 5.73
N LEU A 173 22.04 -3.72 4.69
CA LEU A 173 20.67 -4.22 4.63
C LEU A 173 20.60 -5.76 4.62
N GLU A 174 21.52 -6.42 3.93
CA GLU A 174 21.60 -7.89 3.92
C GLU A 174 21.98 -8.46 5.30
N ARG A 175 22.93 -7.82 5.99
CA ARG A 175 23.29 -8.16 7.38
C ARG A 175 22.11 -8.02 8.33
N ASP A 176 21.18 -7.14 8.00
CA ASP A 176 19.97 -6.88 8.78
C ASP A 176 18.83 -7.84 8.44
N GLY A 177 19.07 -8.79 7.52
CA GLY A 177 18.12 -9.83 7.14
C GLY A 177 17.17 -9.44 6.01
N TYR A 178 17.40 -8.31 5.33
CA TYR A 178 16.62 -7.91 4.16
C TYR A 178 17.13 -8.60 2.89
N ASP A 179 16.21 -9.11 2.06
CA ASP A 179 16.57 -9.62 0.73
C ASP A 179 16.81 -8.45 -0.24
N VAL A 180 18.09 -8.22 -0.55
CA VAL A 180 18.56 -7.19 -1.49
C VAL A 180 19.12 -7.78 -2.78
N THR A 181 18.93 -9.08 -3.02
CA THR A 181 19.53 -9.80 -4.15
C THR A 181 19.21 -9.15 -5.50
N GLY A 182 17.96 -8.75 -5.70
CA GLY A 182 17.53 -8.07 -6.93
C GLY A 182 18.22 -6.72 -7.15
N ALA A 183 18.43 -5.94 -6.08
CA ALA A 183 19.13 -4.65 -6.16
C ALA A 183 20.61 -4.86 -6.51
N LYS A 184 21.27 -5.82 -5.86
CA LYS A 184 22.67 -6.19 -6.15
C LYS A 184 22.86 -6.60 -7.61
N ILE A 185 21.99 -7.46 -8.14
CA ILE A 185 22.05 -7.91 -9.55
C ILE A 185 22.00 -6.71 -10.51
N ARG A 186 21.09 -5.74 -10.27
CA ARG A 186 20.98 -4.56 -11.14
C ARG A 186 22.20 -3.64 -11.05
N ILE A 187 22.73 -3.41 -9.85
CA ILE A 187 23.94 -2.57 -9.68
C ILE A 187 25.13 -3.24 -10.37
N HIS A 188 25.35 -4.54 -10.16
CA HIS A 188 26.40 -5.27 -10.86
C HIS A 188 26.24 -5.26 -12.38
N ALA A 189 25.01 -5.32 -12.89
CA ALA A 189 24.74 -5.15 -14.32
C ALA A 189 25.13 -3.75 -14.82
N MET A 190 24.87 -2.70 -14.04
CA MET A 190 25.29 -1.33 -14.37
C MET A 190 26.82 -1.17 -14.37
N TYR A 191 27.51 -1.77 -13.39
CA TYR A 191 28.98 -1.80 -13.35
C TYR A 191 29.55 -2.56 -14.57
N TYR A 192 28.93 -3.67 -14.94
CA TYR A 192 29.31 -4.40 -16.14
C TYR A 192 29.15 -3.55 -17.41
N ILE A 193 28.02 -2.84 -17.56
CA ILE A 193 27.80 -1.90 -18.67
C ILE A 193 28.87 -0.80 -18.71
N ALA A 194 29.20 -0.21 -17.56
CA ALA A 194 30.25 0.79 -17.45
C ALA A 194 31.60 0.24 -17.92
N LYS A 195 31.93 -1.01 -17.58
CA LYS A 195 33.16 -1.68 -18.00
C LYS A 195 33.20 -1.87 -19.51
N GLN A 196 32.10 -2.37 -20.09
CA GLN A 196 31.98 -2.55 -21.54
C GLN A 196 32.12 -1.22 -22.29
N LEU A 197 31.57 -0.13 -21.75
CA LEU A 197 31.66 1.19 -22.36
C LEU A 197 33.12 1.69 -22.42
N ILE A 198 33.92 1.45 -21.38
CA ILE A 198 35.35 1.81 -21.38
C ILE A 198 36.13 1.01 -22.43
N GLU A 199 35.89 -0.30 -22.53
CA GLU A 199 36.56 -1.14 -23.54
C GLU A 199 36.16 -0.70 -24.95
N MET A 200 34.89 -0.44 -25.19
CA MET A 200 34.40 0.07 -26.47
C MET A 200 35.04 1.43 -26.82
N GLN A 201 35.18 2.34 -25.85
CA GLN A 201 35.86 3.62 -26.06
C GLN A 201 37.35 3.43 -26.43
N LYS A 202 38.02 2.45 -25.81
CA LYS A 202 39.42 2.11 -26.11
C LYS A 202 39.57 1.55 -27.53
N GLU A 203 38.69 0.65 -27.94
CA GLU A 203 38.66 0.11 -29.30
C GLU A 203 38.40 1.21 -30.34
N LEU A 204 37.38 2.05 -30.11
CA LEU A 204 37.04 3.18 -30.99
C LEU A 204 38.21 4.16 -31.12
N SER A 205 38.91 4.46 -30.02
CA SER A 205 40.09 5.33 -30.04
C SER A 205 41.25 4.74 -30.83
N THR A 206 41.38 3.41 -30.82
CA THR A 206 42.43 2.68 -31.54
C THR A 206 42.11 2.67 -33.04
N ALA A 207 40.85 2.37 -33.40
CA ALA A 207 40.37 2.44 -34.78
C ALA A 207 40.51 3.86 -35.36
N SER A 208 40.17 4.89 -34.59
CA SER A 208 40.35 6.29 -34.98
C SER A 208 41.81 6.62 -35.27
N ARG A 209 42.76 6.15 -34.44
CA ARG A 209 44.20 6.33 -34.69
C ARG A 209 44.67 5.64 -35.97
N TYR A 210 44.22 4.41 -36.23
CA TYR A 210 44.55 3.70 -37.47
C TYR A 210 44.01 4.43 -38.71
N MET A 211 42.75 4.90 -38.67
CA MET A 211 42.18 5.66 -39.79
C MET A 211 42.93 6.97 -40.05
N SER A 212 43.31 7.71 -39.00
CA SER A 212 44.11 8.93 -39.16
C SER A 212 45.50 8.67 -39.73
N ALA A 213 46.14 7.54 -39.38
CA ALA A 213 47.42 7.16 -39.96
C ALA A 213 47.29 6.85 -41.46
N VAL A 214 46.28 6.06 -41.85
CA VAL A 214 46.03 5.72 -43.27
C VAL A 214 45.70 6.96 -44.12
N VAL A 215 45.00 7.94 -43.55
CA VAL A 215 44.66 9.20 -44.26
C VAL A 215 45.84 10.15 -44.39
N ASN A 216 46.80 10.13 -43.45
CA ASN A 216 47.97 11.00 -43.49
C ASN A 216 49.16 10.42 -44.29
N ASP A 217 49.19 9.10 -44.52
CA ASP A 217 50.25 8.41 -45.27
C ASP A 217 49.93 8.21 -46.77
N GLY A 218 48.82 8.77 -47.29
CA GLY A 218 48.41 8.71 -48.70
C GLY A 218 48.33 10.08 -49.36
#